data_AF-A0A0E3YCU3-F1
#
_entry.id   AF-A0A0E3YCU3-F1
#
_cell.length_a   1.000
_cell.length_b   1.000
_cell.length_c   1.000
_cell.angle_alpha   90.00
_cell.angle_beta   90.00
_cell.angle_gamma   90.00
#
_symmetry.space_group_name_H-M   'P 1'
#
loop_
_entity.id
_entity.type
_entity.pdbx_description
1 polymer ?
#
loop_
_entity_poly.entity_id
_entity_poly.type
_entity_poly.pdbx_seq_one_letter_code
_entity_poly.pdbx_strand_id
1 'polypeptide(L)'
;MPTETNVKYDNIEQVAVIGTGVIGASWAAYFLARGLRVSAWDPAPGAHERLRDAVDAHWPTLIRIGLTAGATRERLVFHDTLDAALEGADFVQESGPEREDLKQDLFRKMDDALPPSVVIASSSSGLLMSRVQSVCAHPERVVLGHPFNPPHLIPLVEVIGGEQSSQAAIDTAMQFYRAIGKRAIHVRKEVKGHIANRLQAALWREAIHLVDTGVASVADIDDAIAYGPGLRWAALGPFLNLHLSGGAGGIAHLLEHLGPPIETWWGDLGEPVLTDDLKARITAGVEAELAGRGNARLEAQRDAVILGILASKP
;
A
#
# COMPACT_ATOMS: atom_id res chain seq x y z
N MET A 1 31.94 8.23 -21.10
CA MET A 1 30.78 7.32 -21.23
C MET A 1 30.41 6.90 -19.82
N PRO A 2 29.26 7.31 -19.27
CA PRO A 2 28.83 6.83 -17.98
C PRO A 2 28.37 5.38 -18.14
N THR A 3 29.00 4.48 -17.42
CA THR A 3 28.62 3.07 -17.33
C THR A 3 27.28 2.98 -16.60
N GLU A 4 26.23 2.60 -17.32
CA GLU A 4 24.92 2.21 -16.76
C GLU A 4 25.12 1.07 -15.76
N THR A 5 25.29 1.43 -14.50
CA THR A 5 25.22 0.51 -13.37
C THR A 5 23.85 0.70 -12.72
N ASN A 6 22.78 0.52 -13.48
CA ASN A 6 21.47 0.34 -12.87
C ASN A 6 21.46 -1.06 -12.24
N VAL A 7 21.12 -1.18 -10.96
CA VAL A 7 20.81 -2.49 -10.38
C VAL A 7 19.59 -2.99 -11.15
N LYS A 8 19.80 -3.99 -12.01
CA LYS A 8 18.70 -4.72 -12.62
C LYS A 8 18.01 -5.53 -11.51
N TYR A 9 16.70 -5.65 -11.58
CA TYR A 9 15.90 -6.31 -10.55
C TYR A 9 16.32 -7.76 -10.26
N ASP A 10 16.97 -8.43 -11.22
CA ASP A 10 17.48 -9.80 -11.11
C ASP A 10 18.66 -9.93 -10.12
N ASN A 11 19.23 -8.81 -9.67
CA ASN A 11 20.33 -8.77 -8.69
C ASN A 11 19.90 -8.29 -7.29
N ILE A 12 18.61 -8.10 -7.01
CA ILE A 12 18.16 -7.65 -5.68
C ILE A 12 18.02 -8.88 -4.76
N GLU A 13 18.96 -9.04 -3.83
CA GLU A 13 18.97 -10.13 -2.84
C GLU A 13 18.82 -9.64 -1.41
N GLN A 14 19.32 -8.45 -1.10
CA GLN A 14 19.27 -7.82 0.21
C GLN A 14 18.46 -6.52 0.17
N VAL A 15 17.43 -6.44 1.02
CA VAL A 15 16.56 -5.27 1.16
C VAL A 15 16.79 -4.64 2.52
N ALA A 16 17.08 -3.34 2.54
CA ALA A 16 17.08 -2.56 3.76
C ALA A 16 15.65 -2.06 4.07
N VAL A 17 15.15 -2.33 5.28
CA VAL A 17 13.86 -1.87 5.78
C VAL A 17 14.08 -0.81 6.86
N ILE A 18 13.73 0.43 6.55
CA ILE A 18 14.02 1.60 7.40
C ILE A 18 12.73 2.09 8.06
N GLY A 19 12.64 1.94 9.37
CA GLY A 19 11.40 2.09 10.15
C GLY A 19 10.61 0.79 10.17
N THR A 20 10.42 0.21 11.35
CA THR A 20 9.88 -1.14 11.58
C THR A 20 8.57 -1.08 12.38
N GLY A 21 7.78 -0.02 12.16
CA GLY A 21 6.39 0.05 12.59
C GLY A 21 5.51 -0.94 11.82
N VAL A 22 4.18 -0.75 11.87
CA VAL A 22 3.19 -1.66 11.26
C VAL A 22 3.51 -1.99 9.79
N ILE A 23 3.81 -0.96 8.98
CA ILE A 23 4.09 -1.14 7.55
C ILE A 23 5.46 -1.80 7.32
N GLY A 24 6.50 -1.28 7.95
CA GLY A 24 7.86 -1.79 7.78
C GLY A 24 8.04 -3.24 8.26
N ALA A 25 7.46 -3.60 9.41
CA ALA A 25 7.50 -4.96 9.91
C ALA A 25 6.76 -5.93 8.97
N SER A 26 5.64 -5.47 8.40
CA SER A 26 4.91 -6.24 7.40
C SER A 26 5.70 -6.41 6.10
N TRP A 27 6.47 -5.41 5.67
CA TRP A 27 7.38 -5.52 4.52
C TRP A 27 8.52 -6.50 4.81
N ALA A 28 9.18 -6.37 5.97
CA ALA A 28 10.24 -7.26 6.39
C ALA A 28 9.78 -8.73 6.38
N ALA A 29 8.62 -9.02 6.99
CA ALA A 29 8.04 -10.36 6.97
C ALA A 29 7.79 -10.86 5.54
N TYR A 30 7.25 -10.01 4.67
CA TYR A 30 6.97 -10.35 3.28
C TYR A 30 8.26 -10.64 2.48
N PHE A 31 9.29 -9.80 2.61
CA PHE A 31 10.57 -10.00 1.92
C PHE A 31 11.26 -11.31 2.35
N LEU A 32 11.25 -11.62 3.66
CA LEU A 32 11.74 -12.89 4.20
C LEU A 32 10.97 -14.10 3.63
N ALA A 33 9.64 -13.99 3.53
CA ALA A 33 8.80 -15.02 2.92
C ALA A 33 9.02 -15.20 1.41
N ARG A 34 9.67 -14.22 0.77
CA ARG A 34 10.11 -14.26 -0.63
C ARG A 34 11.58 -14.66 -0.77
N GLY A 35 12.24 -15.04 0.32
CA GLY A 35 13.61 -15.57 0.31
C GLY A 35 14.68 -14.48 0.28
N LEU A 36 14.32 -13.21 0.44
CA LEU A 36 15.28 -12.11 0.47
C LEU A 36 15.98 -12.02 1.85
N ARG A 37 17.19 -11.46 1.85
CA ARG A 37 17.86 -11.02 3.08
C ARG A 37 17.28 -9.66 3.49
N VAL A 38 16.98 -9.50 4.77
CA VAL A 38 16.43 -8.24 5.29
C VAL A 38 17.37 -7.67 6.33
N SER A 39 17.88 -6.47 6.06
CA SER A 39 18.58 -5.64 7.04
C SER A 39 17.61 -4.57 7.52
N ALA A 40 17.38 -4.49 8.82
CA ALA A 40 16.38 -3.59 9.39
C ALA A 40 16.99 -2.59 10.37
N TRP A 41 16.45 -1.38 10.39
CA TRP A 41 16.80 -0.38 11.40
C TRP A 41 15.57 0.46 11.77
N ASP A 42 15.44 0.76 13.06
CA ASP A 42 14.44 1.66 13.62
C ASP A 42 14.99 2.28 14.92
N PRO A 43 14.93 3.61 15.09
CA PRO A 43 15.51 4.28 16.26
C PRO A 43 14.68 4.10 17.55
N ALA A 44 13.46 3.57 17.46
CA ALA A 44 12.57 3.47 18.62
C ALA A 44 13.05 2.38 19.60
N PRO A 45 13.06 2.66 20.91
CA PRO A 45 13.40 1.64 21.92
C PRO A 45 12.55 0.38 21.76
N GLY A 46 13.18 -0.80 21.85
CA GLY A 46 12.51 -2.10 21.71
C GLY A 46 12.01 -2.43 20.30
N ALA A 47 12.42 -1.68 19.27
CA ALA A 47 11.98 -1.95 17.89
C ALA A 47 12.43 -3.32 17.37
N HIS A 48 13.61 -3.80 17.79
CA HIS A 48 14.11 -5.12 17.41
C HIS A 48 13.17 -6.24 17.84
N GLU A 49 12.78 -6.26 19.11
CA GLU A 49 11.86 -7.27 19.66
C GLU A 49 10.49 -7.17 18.99
N ARG A 50 9.92 -5.97 18.89
CA ARG A 50 8.63 -5.75 18.20
C ARG A 50 8.64 -6.20 16.75
N LEU A 51 9.75 -5.97 16.03
CA LEU A 51 9.89 -6.42 14.65
C LEU A 51 9.87 -7.96 14.58
N ARG A 52 10.60 -8.64 15.46
CA ARG A 52 10.60 -10.11 15.51
C ARG A 52 9.22 -10.67 15.82
N ASP A 53 8.55 -10.12 16.84
CA ASP A 53 7.19 -10.52 17.21
C ASP A 53 6.20 -10.32 16.06
N ALA A 54 6.30 -9.20 15.34
CA ALA A 54 5.45 -8.92 14.17
C ALA A 54 5.73 -9.88 13.01
N VAL A 55 7.01 -10.18 12.73
CA VAL A 55 7.38 -11.18 11.72
C VAL A 55 6.81 -12.55 12.07
N ASP A 56 6.91 -12.97 13.33
CA ASP A 56 6.35 -14.23 13.82
C ASP A 56 4.82 -14.25 13.73
N ALA A 57 4.16 -13.16 14.09
CA ALA A 57 2.71 -13.03 14.00
C ALA A 57 2.19 -13.08 12.55
N HIS A 58 2.94 -12.54 11.59
CA HIS A 58 2.56 -12.53 10.17
C HIS A 58 2.92 -13.83 9.43
N TRP A 59 3.87 -14.61 9.95
CA TRP A 59 4.39 -15.82 9.30
C TRP A 59 3.31 -16.86 8.94
N PRO A 60 2.32 -17.17 9.80
CA PRO A 60 1.25 -18.13 9.45
C PRO A 60 0.43 -17.70 8.23
N THR A 61 0.15 -16.40 8.09
CA THR A 61 -0.53 -15.84 6.91
C THR A 61 0.34 -15.99 5.66
N LEU A 62 1.64 -15.73 5.78
CA LEU A 62 2.60 -15.86 4.67
C LEU A 62 2.75 -17.32 4.20
N ILE A 63 2.70 -18.30 5.12
CA ILE A 63 2.64 -19.72 4.77
C ILE A 63 1.41 -20.02 3.90
N ARG A 64 0.24 -19.47 4.25
CA ARG A 64 -1.00 -19.66 3.47
C ARG A 64 -0.95 -18.98 2.10
N ILE A 65 -0.27 -17.83 1.99
CA ILE A 65 -0.03 -17.16 0.70
C ILE A 65 0.97 -17.96 -0.15
N GLY A 66 1.87 -18.69 0.50
CA GLY A 66 2.92 -19.50 -0.13
C GLY A 66 4.29 -18.86 0.01
N LEU A 67 5.25 -19.65 0.47
CA LEU A 67 6.65 -19.26 0.64
C LEU A 67 7.48 -19.64 -0.59
N THR A 68 8.50 -18.86 -0.93
CA THR A 68 9.49 -19.24 -1.95
C THR A 68 10.57 -20.15 -1.38
N ALA A 69 11.35 -20.78 -2.26
CA ALA A 69 12.54 -21.52 -1.84
C ALA A 69 13.53 -20.57 -1.13
N GLY A 70 14.04 -20.99 0.04
CA GLY A 70 14.94 -20.18 0.85
C GLY A 70 14.25 -19.12 1.73
N ALA A 71 12.93 -19.08 1.78
CA ALA A 71 12.18 -18.29 2.74
C ALA A 71 12.46 -18.75 4.19
N THR A 72 12.89 -17.82 5.03
CA THR A 72 13.35 -18.11 6.41
C THR A 72 13.34 -16.80 7.19
N ARG A 73 12.88 -16.84 8.45
CA ARG A 73 12.85 -15.64 9.33
C ARG A 73 14.25 -15.27 9.80
N GLU A 74 15.15 -16.24 9.78
CA GLU A 74 16.54 -16.19 10.21
C GLU A 74 17.42 -15.33 9.30
N ARG A 75 16.91 -14.94 8.12
CA ARG A 75 17.54 -13.96 7.20
C ARG A 75 17.28 -12.50 7.60
N LEU A 76 16.63 -12.27 8.74
CA LEU A 76 16.45 -10.94 9.31
C LEU A 76 17.62 -10.58 10.22
N VAL A 77 18.29 -9.47 9.90
CA VAL A 77 19.29 -8.85 10.77
C VAL A 77 18.78 -7.46 11.15
N PHE A 78 18.73 -7.18 12.45
CA PHE A 78 18.43 -5.84 12.96
C PHE A 78 19.75 -5.17 13.33
N HIS A 79 19.92 -3.91 12.94
CA HIS A 79 21.13 -3.14 13.22
C HIS A 79 20.81 -1.97 14.15
N ASP A 80 21.79 -1.57 14.97
CA ASP A 80 21.64 -0.45 15.90
C ASP A 80 21.72 0.93 15.21
N THR A 81 22.32 0.97 14.01
CA THR A 81 22.54 2.21 13.25
C THR A 81 22.00 2.09 11.83
N LEU A 82 21.54 3.21 11.27
CA LEU A 82 21.09 3.29 9.89
C LEU A 82 22.17 2.82 8.91
N ASP A 83 23.40 3.34 9.03
CA ASP A 83 24.50 3.03 8.10
C ASP A 83 24.77 1.51 8.01
N ALA A 84 24.80 0.81 9.15
CA ALA A 84 24.99 -0.64 9.18
C ALA A 84 23.83 -1.40 8.53
N ALA A 85 22.58 -0.90 8.59
CA ALA A 85 21.46 -1.53 7.89
C ALA A 85 21.48 -1.29 6.37
N LEU A 86 22.15 -0.23 5.92
CA LEU A 86 22.30 0.12 4.51
C LEU A 86 23.47 -0.60 3.83
N GLU A 87 24.42 -1.13 4.60
CA GLU A 87 25.61 -1.82 4.08
C GLU A 87 25.22 -3.03 3.22
N GLY A 88 25.58 -2.98 1.93
CA GLY A 88 25.29 -4.03 0.96
C GLY A 88 23.81 -4.15 0.57
N ALA A 89 22.99 -3.13 0.81
CA ALA A 89 21.59 -3.13 0.36
C ALA A 89 21.49 -2.94 -1.16
N ASP A 90 20.69 -3.78 -1.82
CA ASP A 90 20.40 -3.69 -3.25
C ASP A 90 19.13 -2.86 -3.53
N PHE A 91 18.28 -2.72 -2.51
CA PHE A 91 17.03 -1.96 -2.53
C PHE A 91 16.70 -1.47 -1.12
N VAL A 92 16.09 -0.29 -1.00
CA VAL A 92 15.61 0.24 0.28
C VAL A 92 14.11 0.44 0.28
N GLN A 93 13.45 -0.04 1.33
CA GLN A 93 12.07 0.28 1.66
C GLN A 93 12.02 1.11 2.95
N GLU A 94 11.76 2.40 2.80
CA GLU A 94 11.52 3.33 3.90
C GLU A 94 10.05 3.29 4.33
N SER A 95 9.81 3.19 5.63
CA SER A 95 8.51 3.04 6.30
C SER A 95 8.48 3.80 7.65
N GLY A 96 9.25 4.87 7.77
CA GLY A 96 9.24 5.79 8.89
C GLY A 96 8.01 6.69 8.92
N PRO A 97 7.92 7.58 9.93
CA PRO A 97 6.73 8.40 10.18
C PRO A 97 6.29 9.25 8.98
N GLU A 98 4.98 9.53 8.89
CA GLU A 98 4.39 10.39 7.86
C GLU A 98 4.64 11.89 8.16
N ARG A 99 5.91 12.26 8.23
CA ARG A 99 6.41 13.61 8.49
C ARG A 99 7.48 13.99 7.47
N GLU A 100 7.23 15.06 6.73
CA GLU A 100 8.08 15.49 5.60
C GLU A 100 9.52 15.76 6.05
N ASP A 101 9.70 16.46 7.18
CA ASP A 101 11.02 16.82 7.70
C ASP A 101 11.85 15.60 8.13
N LEU A 102 11.20 14.62 8.80
CA LEU A 102 11.85 13.37 9.19
C LEU A 102 12.20 12.50 7.98
N LYS A 103 11.30 12.43 6.98
CA LYS A 103 11.59 11.68 5.75
C LYS A 103 12.70 12.33 4.95
N GLN A 104 12.70 13.65 4.78
CA GLN A 104 13.81 14.35 4.12
C GLN A 104 15.15 14.07 4.82
N ASP A 105 15.18 14.07 6.16
CA ASP A 105 16.39 13.73 6.90
C ASP A 105 16.86 12.28 6.66
N LEU A 106 15.95 11.31 6.71
CA LEU A 106 16.25 9.92 6.40
C LEU A 106 16.73 9.74 4.97
N PHE A 107 16.05 10.34 3.99
CA PHE A 107 16.37 10.20 2.57
C PHE A 107 17.73 10.81 2.23
N ARG A 108 18.09 11.95 2.83
CA ARG A 108 19.43 12.52 2.68
C ARG A 108 20.52 11.57 3.19
N LYS A 109 20.33 11.00 4.39
CA LYS A 109 21.29 10.06 4.99
C LYS A 109 21.42 8.78 4.16
N MET A 110 20.30 8.23 3.68
CA MET A 110 20.31 7.06 2.80
C MET A 110 20.98 7.37 1.46
N ASP A 111 20.75 8.57 0.91
CA ASP A 111 21.37 9.00 -0.34
C ASP A 111 22.89 9.15 -0.21
N ASP A 112 23.38 9.68 0.92
CA ASP A 112 24.81 9.81 1.20
C ASP A 112 25.51 8.45 1.40
N ALA A 113 24.82 7.48 2.00
CA ALA A 113 25.39 6.18 2.37
C ALA A 113 25.35 5.14 1.24
N LEU A 114 24.43 5.25 0.29
CA LEU A 114 24.19 4.21 -0.72
C LEU A 114 24.79 4.56 -2.09
N PRO A 115 25.33 3.56 -2.83
CA PRO A 115 25.72 3.75 -4.23
C PRO A 115 24.56 4.26 -5.08
N PRO A 116 24.75 5.21 -6.02
CA PRO A 116 23.67 5.83 -6.82
C PRO A 116 22.77 4.85 -7.58
N SER A 117 23.23 3.61 -7.75
CA SER A 117 22.51 2.52 -8.42
C SER A 117 21.36 1.91 -7.60
N VAL A 118 21.33 2.13 -6.27
CA VAL A 118 20.34 1.55 -5.36
C VAL A 118 19.07 2.41 -5.32
N VAL A 119 17.93 1.80 -5.62
CA VAL A 119 16.62 2.46 -5.53
C VAL A 119 16.19 2.62 -4.07
N ILE A 120 15.69 3.81 -3.74
CA ILE A 120 15.19 4.15 -2.40
C ILE A 120 13.68 4.41 -2.49
N ALA A 121 12.87 3.47 -2.01
CA ALA A 121 11.42 3.54 -2.08
C ALA A 121 10.78 3.97 -0.75
N SER A 122 9.90 4.98 -0.77
CA SER A 122 9.09 5.34 0.41
C SER A 122 7.74 4.63 0.42
N SER A 123 7.28 4.21 1.60
CA SER A 123 5.92 3.74 1.86
C SER A 123 4.92 4.86 2.20
N SER A 124 5.29 6.13 2.01
CA SER A 124 4.43 7.30 2.24
C SER A 124 3.04 7.16 1.60
N SER A 125 1.98 7.58 2.30
CA SER A 125 0.60 7.52 1.81
C SER A 125 0.07 8.87 1.31
N GLY A 126 0.78 9.97 1.58
CA GLY A 126 0.32 11.32 1.23
C GLY A 126 1.41 12.32 0.86
N LEU A 127 2.67 12.09 1.22
CA LEU A 127 3.77 13.00 0.85
C LEU A 127 4.16 12.85 -0.62
N LEU A 128 4.53 13.97 -1.23
CA LEU A 128 5.01 14.02 -2.61
C LEU A 128 6.48 13.61 -2.64
N MET A 129 6.83 12.67 -3.51
CA MET A 129 8.23 12.26 -3.73
C MET A 129 9.06 13.41 -4.27
N SER A 130 8.47 14.35 -5.02
CA SER A 130 9.16 15.59 -5.41
C SER A 130 9.68 16.40 -4.22
N ARG A 131 8.97 16.37 -3.09
CA ARG A 131 9.43 17.03 -1.86
C ARG A 131 10.41 16.18 -1.07
N VAL A 132 10.23 14.87 -1.05
CA VAL A 132 11.14 13.96 -0.35
C VAL A 132 12.53 13.96 -1.00
N GLN A 133 12.59 13.90 -2.33
CA GLN A 133 13.84 13.82 -3.09
C GLN A 133 14.60 15.17 -3.19
N SER A 134 13.98 16.30 -2.83
CA SER A 134 14.56 17.64 -3.03
C SER A 134 15.86 17.89 -2.24
N VAL A 135 16.11 17.06 -1.24
CA VAL A 135 17.29 17.11 -0.37
C VAL A 135 18.35 16.06 -0.70
N CYS A 136 18.10 15.21 -1.71
CA CYS A 136 19.02 14.18 -2.16
C CYS A 136 19.98 14.74 -3.21
N ALA A 137 21.24 14.31 -3.18
CA ALA A 137 22.21 14.54 -4.23
C ALA A 137 21.93 13.67 -5.48
N HIS A 138 21.35 12.48 -5.31
CA HIS A 138 20.94 11.58 -6.41
C HIS A 138 19.42 11.33 -6.37
N PRO A 139 18.59 12.36 -6.65
CA PRO A 139 17.13 12.25 -6.56
C PRO A 139 16.52 11.27 -7.59
N GLU A 140 17.25 10.93 -8.66
CA GLU A 140 16.77 10.10 -9.76
C GLU A 140 16.44 8.66 -9.39
N ARG A 141 16.90 8.19 -8.21
CA ARG A 141 16.66 6.84 -7.68
C ARG A 141 15.61 6.78 -6.57
N VAL A 142 15.06 7.94 -6.18
CA VAL A 142 14.02 8.04 -5.15
C VAL A 142 12.66 7.81 -5.81
N VAL A 143 11.87 6.89 -5.26
CA VAL A 143 10.52 6.59 -5.74
C VAL A 143 9.56 6.37 -4.58
N LEU A 144 8.27 6.41 -4.86
CA LEU A 144 7.26 5.84 -3.99
C LEU A 144 7.09 4.36 -4.31
N GLY A 145 6.98 3.54 -3.28
CA GLY A 145 6.49 2.16 -3.36
C GLY A 145 5.44 1.97 -2.28
N HIS A 146 4.26 2.57 -2.49
CA HIS A 146 3.21 2.65 -1.48
C HIS A 146 2.43 1.32 -1.38
N PRO A 147 2.49 0.63 -0.22
CA PRO A 147 1.72 -0.58 0.03
C PRO A 147 0.31 -0.26 0.52
N PHE A 148 -0.48 -1.32 0.72
CA PHE A 148 -1.80 -1.24 1.37
C PHE A 148 -1.83 -2.10 2.62
N ASN A 149 -2.42 -1.57 3.70
CA ASN A 149 -2.43 -2.26 4.99
C ASN A 149 -3.40 -3.44 5.02
N PRO A 150 -2.98 -4.66 5.43
CA PRO A 150 -1.62 -5.05 5.79
C PRO A 150 -0.73 -5.42 4.58
N PRO A 151 0.50 -4.85 4.45
CA PRO A 151 1.34 -5.05 3.27
C PRO A 151 1.70 -6.50 2.97
N HIS A 152 1.77 -7.39 3.94
CA HIS A 152 2.13 -8.80 3.72
C HIS A 152 0.99 -9.57 3.04
N LEU A 153 -0.24 -9.09 3.19
CA LEU A 153 -1.45 -9.71 2.65
C LEU A 153 -1.92 -9.03 1.37
N ILE A 154 -2.00 -7.69 1.35
CA ILE A 154 -2.51 -6.97 0.19
C ILE A 154 -1.39 -6.88 -0.88
N PRO A 155 -1.65 -7.33 -2.13
CA PRO A 155 -0.60 -7.42 -3.14
C PRO A 155 -0.35 -6.11 -3.89
N LEU A 156 -1.27 -5.15 -3.84
CA LEU A 156 -1.13 -3.90 -4.61
C LEU A 156 0.03 -3.06 -4.08
N VAL A 157 0.83 -2.52 -4.99
CA VAL A 157 1.85 -1.50 -4.70
C VAL A 157 1.74 -0.40 -5.73
N GLU A 158 1.58 0.84 -5.28
CA GLU A 158 1.59 2.01 -6.14
C GLU A 158 3.01 2.56 -6.25
N VAL A 159 3.54 2.58 -7.47
CA VAL A 159 4.87 3.14 -7.76
C VAL A 159 4.72 4.49 -8.45
N ILE A 160 5.39 5.50 -7.90
CA ILE A 160 5.31 6.90 -8.34
C ILE A 160 6.71 7.50 -8.31
N GLY A 161 7.12 8.18 -9.37
CA GLY A 161 8.30 9.04 -9.34
C GLY A 161 7.94 10.46 -8.88
N GLY A 162 8.89 11.14 -8.24
CA GLY A 162 8.90 12.59 -8.17
C GLY A 162 9.37 13.21 -9.50
N GLU A 163 9.45 14.54 -9.55
CA GLU A 163 9.83 15.32 -10.73
C GLU A 163 11.22 14.97 -11.31
N GLN A 164 12.16 14.59 -10.45
CA GLN A 164 13.54 14.24 -10.81
C GLN A 164 13.80 12.72 -10.83
N SER A 165 12.83 11.89 -10.46
CA SER A 165 12.98 10.42 -10.52
C SER A 165 13.18 9.96 -11.96
N SER A 166 14.13 9.06 -12.18
CA SER A 166 14.35 8.45 -13.49
C SER A 166 13.29 7.40 -13.79
N GLN A 167 12.96 7.23 -15.08
CA GLN A 167 12.13 6.11 -15.53
C GLN A 167 12.77 4.76 -15.19
N ALA A 168 14.10 4.67 -15.20
CA ALA A 168 14.84 3.46 -14.84
C ALA A 168 14.61 3.04 -13.38
N ALA A 169 14.58 3.98 -12.43
CA ALA A 169 14.28 3.68 -11.03
C ALA A 169 12.83 3.21 -10.84
N ILE A 170 11.88 3.86 -11.52
CA ILE A 170 10.46 3.45 -11.53
C ILE A 170 10.33 2.03 -12.08
N ASP A 171 10.97 1.74 -13.22
CA ASP A 171 10.90 0.43 -13.86
C ASP A 171 11.55 -0.65 -13.00
N THR A 172 12.66 -0.35 -12.34
CA THR A 172 13.34 -1.24 -11.40
C THR A 172 12.45 -1.57 -10.21
N ALA A 173 11.83 -0.57 -9.57
CA ALA A 173 10.89 -0.78 -8.47
C ALA A 173 9.67 -1.61 -8.90
N MET A 174 9.09 -1.27 -10.06
CA MET A 174 7.96 -2.01 -10.63
C MET A 174 8.30 -3.48 -10.89
N GLN A 175 9.49 -3.75 -11.45
CA GLN A 175 9.97 -5.11 -11.73
C GLN A 175 10.27 -5.86 -10.44
N PHE A 176 10.94 -5.23 -9.47
CA PHE A 176 11.22 -5.78 -8.15
C PHE A 176 9.94 -6.24 -7.44
N TYR A 177 8.96 -5.35 -7.28
CA TYR A 177 7.69 -5.68 -6.61
C TYR A 177 6.95 -6.82 -7.34
N ARG A 178 6.93 -6.81 -8.67
CA ARG A 178 6.32 -7.90 -9.46
C ARG A 178 7.05 -9.23 -9.27
N ALA A 179 8.38 -9.22 -9.27
CA ALA A 179 9.20 -10.43 -9.11
C ALA A 179 8.95 -11.11 -7.76
N ILE A 180 8.68 -10.33 -6.71
CA ILE A 180 8.34 -10.85 -5.38
C ILE A 180 6.84 -11.14 -5.21
N GLY A 181 6.05 -11.20 -6.29
CA GLY A 181 4.65 -11.57 -6.27
C GLY A 181 3.65 -10.45 -5.92
N LYS A 182 4.09 -9.18 -5.85
CA LYS A 182 3.18 -8.04 -5.74
C LYS A 182 2.57 -7.67 -7.10
N ARG A 183 1.46 -6.95 -7.06
CA ARG A 183 0.81 -6.33 -8.21
C ARG A 183 1.19 -4.84 -8.25
N ALA A 184 2.36 -4.54 -8.79
CA ALA A 184 2.84 -3.16 -8.92
C ALA A 184 2.13 -2.42 -10.07
N ILE A 185 1.61 -1.23 -9.77
CA ILE A 185 0.99 -0.30 -10.74
C ILE A 185 1.77 1.02 -10.79
N HIS A 186 1.91 1.60 -11.98
CA HIS A 186 2.59 2.87 -12.18
C HIS A 186 1.58 4.02 -12.14
N VAL A 187 1.68 4.88 -11.12
CA VAL A 187 0.96 6.14 -11.08
C VAL A 187 1.82 7.20 -11.78
N ARG A 188 1.41 7.58 -12.99
CA ARG A 188 2.21 8.41 -13.90
C ARG A 188 2.39 9.86 -13.46
N LYS A 189 1.58 10.32 -12.50
CA LYS A 189 1.60 11.70 -12.02
C LYS A 189 1.34 11.69 -10.53
N GLU A 190 2.15 12.46 -9.80
CA GLU A 190 1.91 12.66 -8.38
C GLU A 190 0.52 13.29 -8.14
N VAL A 191 -0.21 12.68 -7.22
CA VAL A 191 -1.52 13.13 -6.79
C VAL A 191 -1.71 12.74 -5.32
N LYS A 192 -2.30 13.63 -4.54
CA LYS A 192 -2.62 13.38 -3.13
C LYS A 192 -3.53 12.15 -3.00
N GLY A 193 -3.12 11.18 -2.19
CA GLY A 193 -3.82 9.91 -2.00
C GLY A 193 -3.71 8.94 -3.18
N HIS A 194 -2.82 9.20 -4.13
CA HIS A 194 -2.50 8.26 -5.23
C HIS A 194 -3.75 7.81 -6.00
N ILE A 195 -3.89 6.56 -6.41
CA ILE A 195 -5.09 6.08 -7.12
C ILE A 195 -6.06 5.46 -6.13
N ALA A 196 -5.64 4.43 -5.40
CA ALA A 196 -6.56 3.64 -4.58
C ALA A 196 -7.08 4.41 -3.36
N ASN A 197 -6.26 5.19 -2.63
CA ASN A 197 -6.79 5.98 -1.52
C ASN A 197 -7.74 7.09 -2.00
N ARG A 198 -7.55 7.66 -3.20
CA ARG A 198 -8.52 8.61 -3.78
C ARG A 198 -9.87 7.98 -4.10
N LEU A 199 -9.86 6.78 -4.67
CA LEU A 199 -11.09 6.02 -4.95
C LEU A 199 -11.80 5.64 -3.63
N GLN A 200 -11.03 5.22 -2.62
CA GLN A 200 -11.56 4.94 -1.29
C GLN A 200 -12.13 6.18 -0.62
N ALA A 201 -11.43 7.32 -0.70
CA ALA A 201 -11.92 8.60 -0.15
C ALA A 201 -13.21 9.07 -0.83
N ALA A 202 -13.37 8.85 -2.14
CA ALA A 202 -14.61 9.16 -2.85
C ALA A 202 -15.78 8.29 -2.34
N LEU A 203 -15.56 6.99 -2.15
CA LEU A 203 -16.57 6.09 -1.58
C LEU A 203 -16.93 6.47 -0.13
N TRP A 204 -15.92 6.73 0.70
CA TRP A 204 -16.10 7.14 2.09
C TRP A 204 -16.83 8.47 2.23
N ARG A 205 -16.52 9.44 1.38
CA ARG A 205 -17.22 10.73 1.36
C ARG A 205 -18.72 10.52 1.20
N GLU A 206 -19.12 9.67 0.26
CA GLU A 206 -20.54 9.40 0.03
C GLU A 206 -21.16 8.55 1.15
N ALA A 207 -20.48 7.51 1.62
CA ALA A 207 -20.96 6.70 2.75
C ALA A 207 -21.25 7.57 3.99
N ILE A 208 -20.35 8.50 4.32
CA ILE A 208 -20.53 9.47 5.41
C ILE A 208 -21.73 10.39 5.13
N HIS A 209 -21.91 10.84 3.89
CA HIS A 209 -23.04 11.69 3.51
C HIS A 209 -24.38 11.00 3.71
N LEU A 210 -24.48 9.72 3.33
CA LEU A 210 -25.70 8.92 3.48
C LEU A 210 -26.07 8.69 4.96
N VAL A 211 -25.07 8.54 5.85
CA VAL A 211 -25.31 8.54 7.30
C VAL A 211 -25.75 9.92 7.78
N ASP A 212 -25.09 10.97 7.30
CA ASP A 212 -25.36 12.34 7.74
C ASP A 212 -26.80 12.76 7.44
N THR A 213 -27.27 12.49 6.22
CA THR A 213 -28.63 12.80 5.75
C THR A 213 -29.68 11.76 6.17
N GLY A 214 -29.27 10.69 6.86
CA GLY A 214 -30.18 9.68 7.40
C GLY A 214 -30.79 8.76 6.34
N VAL A 215 -30.15 8.61 5.18
CA VAL A 215 -30.59 7.71 4.10
C VAL A 215 -30.50 6.25 4.52
N ALA A 216 -29.45 5.88 5.28
CA ALA A 216 -29.23 4.51 5.73
C ALA A 216 -28.43 4.46 7.05
N SER A 217 -28.51 3.32 7.73
CA SER A 217 -27.66 3.03 8.89
C SER A 217 -26.23 2.69 8.46
N VAL A 218 -25.27 2.75 9.39
CA VAL A 218 -23.88 2.34 9.13
C VAL A 218 -23.81 0.89 8.62
N ALA A 219 -24.51 -0.03 9.30
CA ALA A 219 -24.52 -1.44 8.94
C ALA A 219 -25.13 -1.71 7.56
N ASP A 220 -26.22 -1.02 7.20
CA ASP A 220 -26.83 -1.18 5.87
C ASP A 220 -25.92 -0.66 4.76
N ILE A 221 -25.15 0.40 5.01
CA ILE A 221 -24.17 0.94 4.06
C ILE A 221 -23.00 -0.02 3.89
N ASP A 222 -22.49 -0.59 4.98
CA ASP A 222 -21.43 -1.59 4.95
C ASP A 222 -21.88 -2.86 4.20
N ASP A 223 -23.09 -3.36 4.48
CA ASP A 223 -23.68 -4.49 3.76
C ASP A 223 -23.91 -4.17 2.28
N ALA A 224 -24.38 -2.97 1.95
CA ALA A 224 -24.59 -2.53 0.57
C ALA A 224 -23.30 -2.62 -0.25
N ILE A 225 -22.14 -2.30 0.34
CA ILE A 225 -20.84 -2.44 -0.32
C ILE A 225 -20.34 -3.89 -0.26
N ALA A 226 -20.28 -4.50 0.93
CA ALA A 226 -19.68 -5.81 1.14
C ALA A 226 -20.38 -6.93 0.36
N TYR A 227 -21.71 -6.88 0.27
CA TYR A 227 -22.53 -7.88 -0.43
C TYR A 227 -23.05 -7.42 -1.80
N GLY A 228 -22.84 -6.15 -2.16
CA GLY A 228 -23.19 -5.60 -3.47
C GLY A 228 -21.97 -5.47 -4.40
N PRO A 229 -21.53 -4.24 -4.74
CA PRO A 229 -20.46 -4.03 -5.68
C PRO A 229 -19.09 -4.51 -5.17
N GLY A 230 -18.88 -4.64 -3.86
CA GLY A 230 -17.62 -5.14 -3.28
C GLY A 230 -17.25 -6.55 -3.76
N LEU A 231 -18.23 -7.46 -3.92
CA LEU A 231 -17.99 -8.81 -4.45
C LEU A 231 -17.44 -8.76 -5.89
N ARG A 232 -18.05 -7.96 -6.76
CA ARG A 232 -17.58 -7.81 -8.15
C ARG A 232 -16.29 -6.99 -8.26
N TRP A 233 -16.02 -6.08 -7.32
CA TRP A 233 -14.76 -5.33 -7.23
C TRP A 233 -13.60 -6.20 -6.76
N ALA A 234 -13.86 -7.16 -5.87
CA ALA A 234 -12.88 -8.17 -5.50
C ALA A 234 -12.47 -9.02 -6.70
N ALA A 235 -13.38 -9.31 -7.63
CA ALA A 235 -13.07 -10.03 -8.87
C ALA A 235 -12.36 -9.13 -9.91
N LEU A 236 -12.97 -8.00 -10.28
CA LEU A 236 -12.58 -7.14 -11.40
C LEU A 236 -12.52 -5.65 -11.01
N GLY A 237 -11.68 -4.87 -11.70
CA GLY A 237 -11.65 -3.41 -11.53
C GLY A 237 -12.92 -2.71 -12.06
N PRO A 238 -13.11 -1.41 -11.76
CA PRO A 238 -14.33 -0.68 -12.10
C PRO A 238 -14.62 -0.66 -13.61
N PHE A 239 -13.61 -0.43 -14.45
CA PHE A 239 -13.81 -0.36 -15.90
C PHE A 239 -14.19 -1.70 -16.54
N LEU A 240 -13.63 -2.81 -16.09
CA LEU A 240 -14.01 -4.14 -16.59
C LEU A 240 -15.42 -4.52 -16.14
N ASN A 241 -15.79 -4.17 -14.90
CA ASN A 241 -17.17 -4.32 -14.45
C ASN A 241 -18.14 -3.51 -15.30
N LEU A 242 -17.84 -2.24 -15.59
CA LEU A 242 -18.66 -1.40 -16.48
C LEU A 242 -18.72 -1.97 -17.90
N HIS A 243 -17.61 -2.52 -18.40
CA HIS A 243 -17.62 -3.21 -19.68
C HIS A 243 -18.63 -4.36 -19.70
N LEU A 244 -18.62 -5.23 -18.69
CA LEU A 244 -19.57 -6.34 -18.59
C LEU A 244 -21.02 -5.87 -18.42
N SER A 245 -21.25 -4.79 -17.67
CA SER A 245 -22.58 -4.20 -17.51
C SER A 245 -23.16 -3.64 -18.81
N GLY A 246 -22.33 -3.38 -19.82
CA GLY A 246 -22.78 -2.96 -21.15
C GLY A 246 -23.25 -4.09 -22.07
N GLY A 247 -23.20 -5.35 -21.63
CA GLY A 247 -23.60 -6.52 -22.42
C GLY A 247 -22.75 -6.69 -23.68
N ALA A 248 -23.38 -7.10 -24.79
CA ALA A 248 -22.69 -7.34 -26.06
C ALA A 248 -22.00 -6.09 -26.64
N GLY A 249 -22.51 -4.89 -26.33
CA GLY A 249 -21.92 -3.62 -26.76
C GLY A 249 -20.79 -3.11 -25.86
N GLY A 250 -20.49 -3.81 -24.75
CA GLY A 250 -19.42 -3.48 -23.84
C GLY A 250 -19.53 -2.07 -23.24
N ILE A 251 -18.38 -1.54 -22.80
CA ILE A 251 -18.33 -0.23 -22.11
C ILE A 251 -18.85 0.93 -22.98
N ALA A 252 -18.69 0.87 -24.30
CA ALA A 252 -19.18 1.92 -25.19
C ALA A 252 -20.72 2.04 -25.11
N HIS A 253 -21.41 0.91 -25.21
CA HIS A 253 -22.86 0.85 -25.06
C HIS A 253 -23.31 1.29 -23.66
N LEU A 254 -22.60 0.87 -22.61
CA LEU A 254 -22.89 1.34 -21.25
C LEU A 254 -22.75 2.86 -21.13
N LEU A 255 -21.67 3.45 -21.64
CA LEU A 255 -21.43 4.89 -21.52
C LEU A 255 -22.46 5.70 -22.31
N GLU A 256 -22.89 5.21 -23.48
CA GLU A 256 -23.93 5.88 -24.27
C GLU A 256 -25.30 5.89 -23.57
N HIS A 257 -25.68 4.78 -22.93
CA HIS A 257 -27.03 4.61 -22.39
C HIS A 257 -27.16 4.92 -20.90
N LEU A 258 -26.15 4.55 -20.11
CA LEU A 258 -26.10 4.76 -18.66
C LEU A 258 -25.18 5.90 -18.25
N GLY A 259 -24.32 6.43 -19.13
CA GLY A 259 -23.49 7.60 -18.84
C GLY A 259 -24.30 8.81 -18.38
N PRO A 260 -25.31 9.27 -19.15
CA PRO A 260 -26.11 10.43 -18.74
C PRO A 260 -26.85 10.24 -17.40
N PRO A 261 -27.52 9.10 -17.13
CA PRO A 261 -28.06 8.81 -15.79
C PRO A 261 -26.99 8.75 -14.69
N ILE A 262 -25.82 8.17 -14.95
CA ILE A 262 -24.72 8.12 -13.98
C ILE A 262 -24.24 9.53 -13.62
N GLU A 263 -24.17 10.43 -14.60
CA GLU A 263 -23.81 11.83 -14.37
C GLU A 263 -24.84 12.56 -13.48
N THR A 264 -26.13 12.24 -13.59
CA THR A 264 -27.13 12.81 -12.66
C THR A 264 -26.93 12.30 -11.24
N TRP A 265 -26.58 11.02 -11.06
CA TRP A 265 -26.23 10.48 -9.74
C TRP A 265 -24.98 11.13 -9.16
N TRP A 266 -23.97 11.43 -9.99
CA TRP A 266 -22.78 12.15 -9.51
C TRP A 266 -23.09 13.55 -9.00
N GLY A 267 -24.07 14.23 -9.61
CA GLY A 267 -24.53 15.54 -9.18
C GLY A 267 -25.29 15.53 -7.85
N ASP A 268 -25.82 14.39 -7.43
CA ASP A 268 -26.55 14.20 -6.17
C ASP A 268 -25.62 13.80 -5.00
N LEU A 269 -24.36 13.42 -5.29
CA LEU A 269 -23.39 13.05 -4.25
C LEU A 269 -23.07 14.23 -3.33
N GLY A 270 -22.89 13.92 -2.04
CA GLY A 270 -22.66 14.94 -1.03
C GLY A 270 -21.21 15.28 -0.75
N GLU A 271 -21.04 16.40 -0.03
CA GLU A 271 -19.75 16.88 0.51
C GLU A 271 -19.86 17.08 2.03
N PRO A 272 -19.96 15.98 2.81
CA PRO A 272 -20.20 16.08 4.25
C PRO A 272 -18.99 16.68 4.97
N VAL A 273 -19.27 17.35 6.08
CA VAL A 273 -18.26 17.83 7.04
C VAL A 273 -18.37 16.99 8.31
N LEU A 274 -17.26 16.44 8.77
CA LEU A 274 -17.20 15.64 10.00
C LEU A 274 -17.37 16.55 11.24
N THR A 275 -18.61 16.92 11.54
CA THR A 275 -19.01 17.57 12.80
C THR A 275 -18.87 16.58 13.97
N ASP A 276 -18.83 17.09 15.19
CA ASP A 276 -18.77 16.25 16.39
C ASP A 276 -20.00 15.33 16.49
N ASP A 277 -21.18 15.84 16.14
CA ASP A 277 -22.43 15.07 16.11
C ASP A 277 -22.39 13.95 15.06
N LEU A 278 -21.88 14.22 13.86
CA LEU A 278 -21.76 13.21 12.80
C LEU A 278 -20.74 12.13 13.18
N LYS A 279 -19.60 12.52 13.74
CA LYS A 279 -18.61 11.58 14.28
C LYS A 279 -19.23 10.69 15.34
N ALA A 280 -19.97 11.26 16.30
CA ALA A 280 -20.65 10.50 17.34
C ALA A 280 -21.68 9.50 16.78
N ARG A 281 -22.49 9.91 15.78
CA ARG A 281 -23.45 9.01 15.10
C ARG A 281 -22.76 7.84 14.40
N ILE A 282 -21.69 8.11 13.65
CA ILE A 282 -20.92 7.06 12.96
C ILE A 282 -20.30 6.11 13.99
N THR A 283 -19.68 6.63 15.05
CA THR A 283 -19.09 5.82 16.13
C THR A 283 -20.14 4.91 16.77
N ALA A 284 -21.30 5.45 17.15
CA ALA A 284 -22.39 4.65 17.72
C ALA A 284 -22.90 3.58 16.74
N GLY A 285 -22.98 3.90 15.44
CA GLY A 285 -23.36 2.93 14.41
C GLY A 285 -22.36 1.77 14.28
N VAL A 286 -21.06 2.08 14.25
CA VAL A 286 -20.00 1.06 14.24
C VAL A 286 -20.02 0.22 15.52
N GLU A 287 -20.18 0.83 16.69
CA GLU A 287 -20.27 0.10 17.97
C GLU A 287 -21.46 -0.87 17.99
N ALA A 288 -22.62 -0.43 17.47
CA ALA A 288 -23.80 -1.28 17.33
C ALA A 288 -23.54 -2.47 16.38
N GLU A 289 -22.89 -2.22 15.24
CA GLU A 289 -22.56 -3.26 14.26
C GLU A 289 -21.51 -4.25 14.80
N LEU A 290 -20.49 -3.76 15.51
CA LEU A 290 -19.50 -4.61 16.17
C LEU A 290 -20.20 -5.60 17.10
N ALA A 291 -21.29 -5.19 17.77
CA ALA A 291 -22.10 -6.04 18.65
C ALA A 291 -21.25 -6.79 19.69
N GLY A 292 -20.21 -6.13 20.22
CA GLY A 292 -19.26 -6.71 21.18
C GLY A 292 -18.23 -7.67 20.58
N ARG A 293 -18.15 -7.82 19.25
CA ARG A 293 -17.05 -8.56 18.58
C ARG A 293 -15.75 -7.79 18.75
N GLY A 294 -14.72 -8.45 19.29
CA GLY A 294 -13.38 -7.86 19.41
C GLY A 294 -12.68 -7.73 18.05
N ASN A 295 -11.88 -6.67 17.89
CA ASN A 295 -11.15 -6.34 16.64
C ASN A 295 -10.34 -7.51 16.10
N ALA A 296 -9.63 -8.25 16.96
CA ALA A 296 -8.82 -9.40 16.56
C ALA A 296 -9.62 -10.49 15.82
N ARG A 297 -10.89 -10.71 16.22
CA ARG A 297 -11.77 -11.67 15.55
C ARG A 297 -12.19 -11.18 14.17
N LEU A 298 -12.47 -9.89 14.04
CA LEU A 298 -12.87 -9.28 12.77
C LEU A 298 -11.71 -9.23 11.78
N GLU A 299 -10.51 -8.89 12.25
CA GLU A 299 -9.29 -8.93 11.45
C GLU A 299 -9.03 -10.35 10.94
N ALA A 300 -9.09 -11.36 11.82
CA ALA A 300 -8.91 -12.75 11.42
C ALA A 300 -9.96 -13.22 10.39
N GLN A 301 -11.23 -12.81 10.56
CA GLN A 301 -12.30 -13.12 9.61
C GLN A 301 -12.06 -12.44 8.25
N ARG A 302 -11.76 -11.14 8.25
CA ARG A 302 -11.44 -10.36 7.04
C ARG A 302 -10.26 -10.99 6.30
N ASP A 303 -9.17 -11.27 6.99
CA ASP A 303 -7.96 -11.78 6.38
C ASP A 303 -8.16 -13.20 5.81
N ALA A 304 -8.97 -14.04 6.47
CA ALA A 304 -9.35 -15.34 5.94
C ALA A 304 -10.13 -15.23 4.61
N VAL A 305 -11.06 -14.28 4.50
CA VAL A 305 -11.80 -14.01 3.25
C VAL A 305 -10.87 -13.48 2.16
N ILE A 306 -10.00 -12.52 2.50
CA ILE A 306 -9.02 -11.97 1.56
C ILE A 306 -8.13 -13.07 0.99
N LEU A 307 -7.66 -14.00 1.83
CA LEU A 307 -6.86 -15.14 1.38
C LEU A 307 -7.62 -16.04 0.39
N GLY A 308 -8.91 -16.29 0.64
CA GLY A 308 -9.76 -17.04 -0.31
C GLY A 308 -9.92 -16.32 -1.66
N ILE A 309 -10.10 -14.99 -1.64
CA ILE A 309 -10.16 -14.17 -2.85
C ILE A 309 -8.82 -14.22 -3.60
N LEU A 310 -7.70 -14.04 -2.89
CA LEU A 310 -6.36 -14.07 -3.49
C LEU A 310 -6.07 -15.42 -4.15
N ALA A 311 -6.44 -16.53 -3.51
CA ALA A 311 -6.29 -17.87 -4.08
C ALA A 311 -7.16 -18.10 -5.32
N SER A 312 -8.25 -17.33 -5.48
CA SER A 312 -9.16 -17.41 -6.63
C SER A 312 -8.82 -16.41 -7.74
N LYS A 313 -7.91 -15.45 -7.48
CA LYS A 313 -7.50 -14.47 -8.49
C LYS A 313 -6.50 -15.10 -9.48
N PRO A 314 -6.61 -14.77 -10.78
CA PRO A 314 -5.65 -15.20 -11.79
C PRO A 314 -4.30 -14.48 -11.67
#